data_AF-A0A4R6LAF5-F1
#
_entry.id   AF-A0A4R6LAF5-F1
#
_cell.length_a   1.000
_cell.length_b   1.000
_cell.length_c   1.000
_cell.angle_alpha   90.00
_cell.angle_beta   90.00
_cell.angle_gamma   90.00
#
_symmetry.space_group_name_H-M   'P 1'
#
loop_
_entity.id
_entity.type
_entity.pdbx_description
1 polymer ?
#
loop_
_entity_poly.entity_id
_entity_poly.type
_entity_poly.pdbx_seq_one_letter_code
_entity_poly.pdbx_strand_id
1 'polypeptide(L)'
;MAPPRRPGARPPEAPPQGPAPRTPERLKQRSPHGAHAAPGPVREVLEPGQTPWSTEPESSFSTWARRFFRGLVVVVLLLAAISGIRSWIAPNKTPETVVSGQSSFPSAEASAVATRYAMSYLTWDESNPNARPAQIGLDLAAGLDSAAGWNGRGKQTADVAYPGEVTADSNGITAVVDVRVRVYTFTKRGSSWAAGPIAWQRISVPVARTASRVVVSGPPTFVPDERAPLPSNMPEAGKPDDDLTAATETDAEAFFAAYAESDKKVSAVTAPGSTIRSLNGAVKFSELKDWQVYAGNDDERRATAAVTWDGVGDTTLSQTYTLTLRRTVATDGAQRWQVAAVG
;
A
#
# COMPACT_ATOMS: atom_id res chain seq x y z
N MET A 1 -68.04 -7.08 48.94
CA MET A 1 -68.78 -5.99 48.27
C MET A 1 -67.98 -5.57 47.05
N ALA A 2 -68.63 -5.56 45.89
CA ALA A 2 -68.07 -5.35 44.55
C ALA A 2 -68.30 -3.87 44.12
N PRO A 3 -68.20 -3.42 42.83
CA PRO A 3 -67.75 -4.04 41.58
C PRO A 3 -66.96 -3.01 40.64
N PRO A 4 -67.12 -2.90 39.29
CA PRO A 4 -66.14 -3.40 38.30
C PRO A 4 -65.86 -2.45 37.07
N ARG A 5 -65.12 -2.93 36.03
CA ARG A 5 -65.46 -2.97 34.56
C ARG A 5 -64.22 -2.91 33.61
N ARG A 6 -64.17 -3.84 32.63
CA ARG A 6 -63.45 -3.79 31.31
C ARG A 6 -64.32 -3.01 30.26
N PRO A 7 -64.09 -2.93 28.91
CA PRO A 7 -63.05 -3.46 27.96
C PRO A 7 -62.66 -2.50 26.79
N GLY A 8 -61.90 -2.97 25.76
CA GLY A 8 -62.03 -2.46 24.36
C GLY A 8 -60.78 -2.49 23.45
N ALA A 9 -60.92 -2.88 22.19
CA ALA A 9 -59.86 -3.18 21.20
C ALA A 9 -60.09 -2.53 19.79
N ARG A 10 -59.01 -2.40 18.98
CA ARG A 10 -58.89 -2.30 17.48
C ARG A 10 -59.38 -1.02 16.71
N PRO A 11 -59.06 -0.81 15.39
CA PRO A 11 -57.78 -0.86 14.62
C PRO A 11 -57.67 0.34 13.56
N PRO A 12 -57.17 0.27 12.27
CA PRO A 12 -56.31 1.30 11.60
C PRO A 12 -56.93 2.10 10.39
N GLU A 13 -56.25 3.14 9.85
CA GLU A 13 -56.30 3.74 8.46
C GLU A 13 -55.77 5.22 8.45
N ALA A 14 -54.78 5.63 7.63
CA ALA A 14 -54.81 6.19 6.24
C ALA A 14 -54.85 7.76 6.13
N PRO A 15 -54.38 8.41 5.02
CA PRO A 15 -53.80 9.78 4.97
C PRO A 15 -54.67 10.86 4.26
N PRO A 16 -54.23 12.15 4.21
CA PRO A 16 -54.60 13.08 3.10
C PRO A 16 -53.43 13.98 2.59
N GLN A 17 -53.15 14.10 1.28
CA GLN A 17 -53.67 15.02 0.21
C GLN A 17 -53.24 16.52 0.28
N GLY A 18 -52.70 17.06 -0.83
CA GLY A 18 -52.11 18.42 -0.99
C GLY A 18 -53.07 19.55 -1.42
N PRO A 19 -52.55 20.71 -1.89
CA PRO A 19 -52.97 21.25 -3.21
C PRO A 19 -51.88 22.06 -4.00
N ALA A 20 -52.05 22.18 -5.32
CA ALA A 20 -51.40 23.16 -6.24
C ALA A 20 -52.37 24.35 -6.52
N PRO A 21 -52.17 25.33 -7.45
CA PRO A 21 -51.00 25.88 -8.19
C PRO A 21 -50.94 27.46 -8.15
N ARG A 22 -49.98 28.12 -8.86
CA ARG A 22 -50.12 29.36 -9.70
C ARG A 22 -48.82 30.21 -9.83
N THR A 23 -48.46 30.57 -11.06
CA THR A 23 -47.68 31.76 -11.49
C THR A 23 -48.67 32.78 -12.07
N PRO A 24 -48.46 34.12 -12.05
CA PRO A 24 -47.66 34.88 -13.03
C PRO A 24 -46.89 36.07 -12.36
N GLU A 25 -45.94 36.79 -12.97
CA GLU A 25 -46.20 37.91 -13.88
C GLU A 25 -44.88 38.52 -14.40
N ARG A 26 -44.95 39.04 -15.63
CA ARG A 26 -43.92 39.75 -16.41
C ARG A 26 -44.56 41.07 -16.83
N LEU A 27 -43.88 42.21 -16.72
CA LEU A 27 -44.06 43.43 -17.54
C LEU A 27 -42.87 44.39 -17.22
N LYS A 28 -41.92 44.62 -18.14
CA LYS A 28 -41.82 45.74 -19.12
C LYS A 28 -41.71 47.12 -18.41
N GLN A 29 -40.92 48.12 -18.80
CA GLN A 29 -40.17 48.50 -20.01
C GLN A 29 -39.48 49.85 -19.69
N ARG A 30 -38.32 50.16 -20.28
CA ARG A 30 -38.02 51.40 -21.06
C ARG A 30 -36.50 51.65 -21.19
N SER A 31 -36.02 51.59 -22.43
CA SER A 31 -34.95 52.46 -22.94
C SER A 31 -35.62 53.70 -23.57
N PRO A 32 -34.91 54.84 -23.80
CA PRO A 32 -34.16 54.98 -25.07
C PRO A 32 -32.91 55.93 -25.09
N HIS A 33 -32.04 55.68 -26.09
CA HIS A 33 -31.16 56.59 -26.87
C HIS A 33 -29.90 57.21 -26.20
N GLY A 34 -28.70 57.25 -26.81
CA GLY A 34 -28.30 56.86 -28.16
C GLY A 34 -26.77 56.99 -28.44
N ALA A 35 -26.41 56.55 -29.65
CA ALA A 35 -25.22 56.86 -30.47
C ALA A 35 -23.81 56.42 -29.99
N HIS A 36 -23.26 55.33 -30.56
CA HIS A 36 -22.40 55.35 -31.75
C HIS A 36 -22.04 53.90 -32.17
N ALA A 37 -22.27 53.55 -33.45
CA ALA A 37 -21.82 52.33 -34.13
C ALA A 37 -20.42 52.60 -34.77
N ALA A 38 -19.57 51.63 -35.18
CA ALA A 38 -19.77 50.44 -36.02
C ALA A 38 -18.47 49.56 -36.04
N PRO A 39 -18.29 48.58 -36.95
CA PRO A 39 -18.97 47.29 -37.12
C PRO A 39 -18.03 46.09 -36.86
N GLY A 40 -18.57 44.97 -36.36
CA GLY A 40 -17.84 43.70 -36.26
C GLY A 40 -18.05 42.81 -37.50
N PRO A 41 -17.05 42.02 -37.93
CA PRO A 41 -17.15 41.21 -39.14
C PRO A 41 -18.05 39.97 -38.97
N VAL A 42 -18.42 39.47 -40.14
CA VAL A 42 -19.44 38.48 -40.48
C VAL A 42 -19.15 37.11 -39.87
N ARG A 43 -20.19 36.40 -39.41
CA ARG A 43 -20.12 34.97 -39.08
C ARG A 43 -19.92 34.17 -40.37
N GLU A 44 -18.74 33.60 -40.54
CA GLU A 44 -18.49 32.55 -41.53
C GLU A 44 -19.18 31.26 -41.07
N VAL A 45 -19.86 30.62 -42.03
CA VAL A 45 -20.51 29.31 -41.88
C VAL A 45 -19.41 28.25 -41.92
N LEU A 46 -19.28 27.44 -40.86
CA LEU A 46 -18.38 26.28 -40.89
C LEU A 46 -18.95 25.19 -41.82
N GLU A 47 -18.16 24.78 -42.82
CA GLU A 47 -18.35 23.50 -43.50
C GLU A 47 -18.03 22.33 -42.54
N PRO A 48 -18.76 21.20 -42.62
CA PRO A 48 -18.52 20.07 -41.75
C PRO A 48 -17.30 19.26 -42.22
N GLY A 49 -16.18 19.35 -41.51
CA GLY A 49 -15.05 18.45 -41.76
C GLY A 49 -13.64 18.82 -41.27
N GLN A 50 -13.40 19.94 -40.58
CA GLN A 50 -12.04 20.31 -40.15
C GLN A 50 -11.75 20.05 -38.66
N THR A 51 -10.63 19.34 -38.41
CA THR A 51 -10.01 19.10 -37.10
C THR A 51 -9.30 20.35 -36.55
N PRO A 52 -9.26 20.57 -35.22
CA PRO A 52 -9.07 21.91 -34.64
C PRO A 52 -7.61 22.36 -34.41
N TRP A 53 -6.62 21.84 -35.14
CA TRP A 53 -5.24 22.27 -34.92
C TRP A 53 -4.53 22.63 -36.22
N SER A 54 -4.27 23.92 -36.38
CA SER A 54 -3.34 24.49 -37.36
C SER A 54 -1.97 24.70 -36.72
N THR A 55 -0.91 24.35 -37.44
CA THR A 55 0.47 24.70 -37.11
C THR A 55 0.74 26.16 -37.48
N GLU A 56 0.99 26.99 -36.47
CA GLU A 56 1.51 28.36 -36.63
C GLU A 56 2.94 28.32 -37.20
N PRO A 57 3.29 29.15 -38.20
CA PRO A 57 4.62 29.15 -38.84
C PRO A 57 5.71 29.83 -38.00
N GLU A 58 6.95 29.40 -38.26
CA GLU A 58 8.20 29.73 -37.57
C GLU A 58 8.44 31.24 -37.36
N SER A 59 8.76 31.62 -36.12
CA SER A 59 9.38 32.91 -35.81
C SER A 59 10.90 32.79 -35.69
N SER A 60 11.55 33.53 -36.59
CA SER A 60 12.95 33.94 -36.66
C SER A 60 13.73 33.94 -35.32
N PHE A 61 14.61 32.94 -35.17
CA PHE A 61 15.75 33.00 -34.24
C PHE A 61 17.02 32.40 -34.89
N SER A 62 17.28 32.71 -36.17
CA SER A 62 18.22 31.97 -37.02
C SER A 62 19.67 32.49 -37.07
N THR A 63 20.07 33.45 -36.22
CA THR A 63 21.45 33.99 -36.29
C THR A 63 22.27 33.90 -35.00
N TRP A 64 21.65 33.62 -33.85
CA TRP A 64 22.38 33.47 -32.57
C TRP A 64 22.79 32.00 -32.26
N ALA A 65 22.09 31.01 -32.82
CA ALA A 65 22.32 29.58 -32.51
C ALA A 65 23.60 28.98 -33.15
N ARG A 66 24.17 29.58 -34.19
CA ARG A 66 25.30 28.99 -34.93
C ARG A 66 26.66 29.09 -34.21
N ARG A 67 26.84 30.00 -33.25
CA ARG A 67 28.12 30.13 -32.52
C ARG A 67 28.17 29.31 -31.22
N PHE A 68 27.03 29.02 -30.59
CA PHE A 68 26.99 28.16 -29.39
C PHE A 68 27.18 26.67 -29.71
N PHE A 69 26.68 26.18 -30.85
CA PHE A 69 26.77 24.75 -31.19
C PHE A 69 28.20 24.28 -31.54
N ARG A 70 29.06 25.13 -32.11
CA ARG A 70 30.46 24.75 -32.40
C ARG A 70 31.31 24.65 -31.13
N GLY A 71 31.05 25.47 -30.12
CA GLY A 71 31.74 25.38 -28.82
C GLY A 71 31.32 24.12 -28.04
N LEU A 72 30.02 23.79 -28.05
CA LEU A 72 29.48 22.66 -27.30
C LEU A 72 29.90 21.30 -27.88
N VAL A 73 30.02 21.17 -29.21
CA VAL A 73 30.52 19.93 -29.85
C VAL A 73 32.01 19.69 -29.55
N VAL A 74 32.84 20.74 -29.50
CA VAL A 74 34.27 20.59 -29.14
C VAL A 74 34.45 20.27 -27.65
N VAL A 75 33.63 20.83 -26.78
CA VAL A 75 33.65 20.51 -25.34
C VAL A 75 33.12 19.10 -25.07
N VAL A 76 32.08 18.65 -25.77
CA VAL A 76 31.58 17.27 -25.67
C VAL A 76 32.56 16.27 -26.28
N LEU A 77 33.25 16.59 -27.38
CA LEU A 77 34.32 15.74 -27.92
C LEU A 77 35.56 15.71 -27.02
N LEU A 78 35.93 16.82 -26.37
CA LEU A 78 37.00 16.85 -25.38
C LEU A 78 36.62 16.09 -24.11
N LEU A 79 35.36 16.18 -23.65
CA LEU A 79 34.87 15.40 -22.51
C LEU A 79 34.73 13.91 -22.85
N ALA A 80 34.34 13.55 -24.08
CA ALA A 80 34.34 12.17 -24.56
C ALA A 80 35.77 11.61 -24.72
N ALA A 81 36.75 12.44 -25.08
CA ALA A 81 38.17 12.08 -25.11
C ALA A 81 38.81 11.97 -23.71
N ILE A 82 38.24 12.62 -22.69
CA ILE A 82 38.72 12.55 -21.29
C ILE A 82 38.01 11.43 -20.49
N SER A 83 36.79 11.05 -20.86
CA SER A 83 36.00 10.01 -20.17
C SER A 83 36.04 8.62 -20.82
N GLY A 84 36.77 8.41 -21.92
CA GLY A 84 36.84 7.12 -22.58
C GLY A 84 38.23 6.82 -23.15
N ILE A 85 38.99 6.02 -22.39
CA ILE A 85 40.18 5.19 -22.71
C ILE A 85 41.22 5.35 -21.58
N ARG A 86 40.95 4.74 -20.44
CA ARG A 86 41.99 4.36 -19.46
C ARG A 86 41.72 3.02 -18.77
N SER A 87 41.04 2.12 -19.48
CA SER A 87 40.97 0.70 -19.11
C SER A 87 41.31 -0.17 -20.33
N TRP A 88 42.54 -0.01 -20.81
CA TRP A 88 43.29 -1.03 -21.52
C TRP A 88 44.75 -0.53 -21.55
N ILE A 89 45.67 -1.32 -21.01
CA ILE A 89 47.12 -1.06 -20.86
C ILE A 89 47.52 -0.24 -19.62
N ALA A 90 47.55 -0.93 -18.48
CA ALA A 90 48.57 -0.76 -17.43
C ALA A 90 48.91 -2.16 -16.89
N PRO A 91 50.21 -2.49 -16.68
CA PRO A 91 50.65 -3.85 -16.40
C PRO A 91 50.22 -4.32 -15.01
N ASN A 92 49.98 -5.64 -14.88
CA ASN A 92 49.66 -6.34 -13.63
C ASN A 92 50.54 -5.86 -12.46
N LYS A 93 49.99 -5.02 -11.59
CA LYS A 93 50.34 -5.09 -10.18
C LYS A 93 49.50 -6.23 -9.62
N THR A 94 50.18 -7.34 -9.35
CA THR A 94 49.65 -8.50 -8.64
C THR A 94 48.79 -8.00 -7.48
N PRO A 95 47.47 -8.24 -7.49
CA PRO A 95 46.64 -7.95 -6.34
C PRO A 95 47.18 -8.77 -5.18
N GLU A 96 47.51 -8.10 -4.08
CA GLU A 96 47.65 -8.78 -2.80
C GLU A 96 46.39 -9.61 -2.59
N THR A 97 46.59 -10.89 -2.29
CA THR A 97 45.57 -11.92 -2.15
C THR A 97 44.40 -11.40 -1.34
N VAL A 98 43.31 -11.00 -2.02
CA VAL A 98 42.06 -10.67 -1.35
C VAL A 98 41.56 -11.98 -0.77
N VAL A 99 41.50 -12.02 0.55
CA VAL A 99 41.00 -13.16 1.32
C VAL A 99 39.62 -13.52 0.77
N SER A 100 39.57 -14.61 0.02
CA SER A 100 38.35 -15.30 -0.38
C SER A 100 37.74 -15.90 0.88
N GLY A 101 36.92 -15.10 1.56
CA GLY A 101 36.24 -15.49 2.78
C GLY A 101 35.17 -14.46 3.12
N GLN A 102 33.92 -14.75 2.72
CA GLN A 102 32.67 -13.98 2.87
C GLN A 102 32.39 -12.94 1.75
N SER A 103 32.07 -13.45 0.56
CA SER A 103 31.70 -12.66 -0.64
C SER A 103 30.18 -12.38 -0.74
N SER A 104 29.51 -12.06 0.36
CA SER A 104 28.12 -11.61 0.32
C SER A 104 28.03 -10.15 0.76
N PHE A 105 27.23 -9.37 0.04
CA PHE A 105 26.93 -8.00 0.42
C PHE A 105 26.29 -7.96 1.83
N PRO A 106 26.64 -7.01 2.71
CA PRO A 106 26.17 -6.97 4.10
C PRO A 106 24.71 -6.48 4.19
N SER A 107 23.76 -7.35 3.89
CA SER A 107 22.34 -6.98 3.75
C SER A 107 21.71 -6.38 5.01
N ALA A 108 22.03 -6.90 6.21
CA ALA A 108 21.46 -6.37 7.45
C ALA A 108 21.91 -4.93 7.75
N GLU A 109 23.20 -4.63 7.53
CA GLU A 109 23.73 -3.27 7.68
C GLU A 109 23.12 -2.34 6.63
N ALA A 110 23.02 -2.81 5.38
CA ALA A 110 22.42 -2.06 4.30
C ALA A 110 20.95 -1.72 4.57
N SER A 111 20.14 -2.67 5.05
CA SER A 111 18.77 -2.43 5.48
C SER A 111 18.67 -1.37 6.57
N ALA A 112 19.55 -1.41 7.58
CA ALA A 112 19.56 -0.42 8.66
C ALA A 112 19.93 0.98 8.16
N VAL A 113 20.99 1.10 7.36
CA VAL A 113 21.45 2.38 6.77
C VAL A 113 20.38 2.96 5.84
N ALA A 114 19.82 2.15 4.94
CA ALA A 114 18.79 2.58 4.02
C ALA A 114 17.51 3.03 4.74
N THR A 115 17.10 2.32 5.81
CA THR A 115 15.91 2.66 6.60
C THR A 115 16.07 4.03 7.29
N ARG A 116 17.21 4.26 7.95
CA ARG A 116 17.51 5.54 8.63
C ARG A 116 17.61 6.70 7.62
N TYR A 117 18.29 6.46 6.50
CA TYR A 117 18.38 7.42 5.41
C TYR A 117 16.99 7.75 4.85
N ALA A 118 16.14 6.76 4.60
CA ALA A 118 14.81 6.93 4.03
C ALA A 118 13.90 7.79 4.93
N MET A 119 13.91 7.55 6.24
CA MET A 119 13.18 8.39 7.21
C MET A 119 13.64 9.85 7.14
N SER A 120 14.94 10.08 7.04
CA SER A 120 15.54 11.41 6.98
C SER A 120 15.28 12.08 5.61
N TYR A 121 15.36 11.33 4.52
CA TYR A 121 15.08 11.78 3.16
C TYR A 121 13.63 12.26 3.01
N LEU A 122 12.68 11.54 3.63
CA LEU A 122 11.24 11.82 3.60
C LEU A 122 10.74 12.71 4.75
N THR A 123 11.66 13.30 5.52
CA THR A 123 11.35 14.31 6.54
C THR A 123 11.92 15.65 6.11
N TRP A 124 11.06 16.66 5.92
CA TRP A 124 11.48 18.02 5.59
C TRP A 124 10.61 19.05 6.27
N ASP A 125 11.19 20.19 6.59
CA ASP A 125 10.49 21.31 7.20
C ASP A 125 11.14 22.62 6.75
N GLU A 126 10.43 23.41 5.97
CA GLU A 126 10.91 24.73 5.51
C GLU A 126 11.20 25.72 6.64
N SER A 127 10.63 25.50 7.84
CA SER A 127 10.96 26.30 9.03
C SER A 127 12.28 25.90 9.69
N ASN A 128 12.83 24.73 9.31
CA ASN A 128 14.13 24.24 9.77
C ASN A 128 14.91 23.57 8.62
N PRO A 129 15.36 24.34 7.62
CA PRO A 129 15.90 23.80 6.38
C PRO A 129 17.24 23.05 6.54
N ASN A 130 17.95 23.26 7.65
CA ASN A 130 19.25 22.63 7.90
C ASN A 130 19.12 21.25 8.56
N ALA A 131 17.98 20.92 9.17
CA ALA A 131 17.81 19.66 9.89
C ALA A 131 17.89 18.44 8.96
N ARG A 132 17.21 18.49 7.81
CA ARG A 132 17.19 17.38 6.86
C ARG A 132 18.58 17.07 6.28
N PRO A 133 19.33 18.03 5.69
CA PRO A 133 20.68 17.75 5.18
C PRO A 133 21.64 17.21 6.24
N ALA A 134 21.55 17.71 7.48
CA ALA A 134 22.38 17.22 8.58
C ALA A 134 22.13 15.74 8.90
N GLN A 135 20.85 15.31 8.89
CA GLN A 135 20.50 13.90 9.14
C GLN A 135 20.85 13.00 7.96
N ILE A 136 20.55 13.43 6.73
CA ILE A 136 20.90 12.70 5.51
C ILE A 136 22.42 12.45 5.42
N GLY A 137 23.23 13.45 5.79
CA GLY A 137 24.69 13.36 5.72
C GLY A 137 25.33 12.27 6.58
N LEU A 138 24.63 11.73 7.58
CA LEU A 138 25.15 10.65 8.43
C LEU A 138 25.30 9.32 7.67
N ASP A 139 24.44 9.11 6.68
CA ASP A 139 24.33 7.86 5.90
C ASP A 139 24.77 8.01 4.46
N LEU A 140 24.80 9.24 3.94
CA LEU A 140 25.21 9.54 2.59
C LEU A 140 26.73 9.40 2.41
N ALA A 141 27.16 8.84 1.28
CA ALA A 141 28.57 8.79 0.93
C ALA A 141 29.19 10.20 0.88
N ALA A 142 30.44 10.32 1.33
CA ALA A 142 31.14 11.58 1.37
C ALA A 142 31.23 12.22 -0.02
N GLY A 143 31.05 13.54 -0.09
CA GLY A 143 31.12 14.32 -1.33
C GLY A 143 29.81 14.40 -2.12
N LEU A 144 28.76 13.68 -1.71
CA LEU A 144 27.42 13.82 -2.30
C LEU A 144 26.63 14.97 -1.65
N ASP A 145 25.72 15.56 -2.41
CA ASP A 145 24.87 16.66 -1.95
C ASP A 145 23.81 16.18 -0.94
N SER A 146 23.95 16.63 0.31
CA SER A 146 23.02 16.31 1.40
C SER A 146 21.69 17.05 1.30
N ALA A 147 21.55 18.06 0.43
CA ALA A 147 20.25 18.62 0.09
C ALA A 147 19.40 17.62 -0.72
N ALA A 148 20.04 16.66 -1.40
CA ALA A 148 19.39 15.53 -2.08
C ALA A 148 18.16 15.95 -2.92
N GLY A 149 18.28 17.05 -3.67
CA GLY A 149 17.25 17.57 -4.56
C GLY A 149 16.08 18.32 -3.89
N TRP A 150 16.08 18.52 -2.57
CA TRP A 150 15.02 19.28 -1.90
C TRP A 150 15.18 20.80 -2.11
N ASN A 151 14.11 21.48 -2.49
CA ASN A 151 14.10 22.92 -2.78
C ASN A 151 13.96 23.82 -1.54
N GLY A 152 14.02 23.24 -0.34
CA GLY A 152 13.88 23.97 0.92
C GLY A 152 12.44 24.35 1.31
N ARG A 153 11.43 23.89 0.59
CA ARG A 153 10.01 24.24 0.84
C ARG A 153 9.17 23.05 1.29
N GLY A 154 8.04 23.34 1.95
CA GLY A 154 7.08 22.34 2.38
C GLY A 154 7.35 21.79 3.78
N LYS A 155 6.44 20.92 4.23
CA LYS A 155 6.57 20.18 5.49
C LYS A 155 6.06 18.75 5.32
N GLN A 156 6.86 17.79 5.73
CA GLN A 156 6.52 16.37 5.81
C GLN A 156 7.30 15.73 6.96
N THR A 157 6.68 14.79 7.67
CA THR A 157 7.34 14.02 8.72
C THR A 157 7.23 12.54 8.40
N ALA A 158 8.34 11.81 8.48
CA ALA A 158 8.35 10.35 8.50
C ALA A 158 8.58 9.84 9.92
N ASP A 159 7.91 8.76 10.33
CA ASP A 159 8.01 8.24 11.69
C ASP A 159 8.22 6.73 11.80
N VAL A 160 7.80 5.96 10.79
CA VAL A 160 7.97 4.51 10.72
C VAL A 160 8.54 4.15 9.36
N ALA A 161 9.54 3.25 9.35
CA ALA A 161 10.10 2.70 8.13
C ALA A 161 10.37 1.20 8.28
N TYR A 162 10.09 0.45 7.20
CA TYR A 162 10.34 -0.98 7.11
C TYR A 162 11.24 -1.27 5.91
N PRO A 163 12.38 -1.96 6.10
CA PRO A 163 13.19 -2.43 4.99
C PRO A 163 12.47 -3.55 4.25
N GLY A 164 12.57 -3.53 2.94
CA GLY A 164 12.18 -4.60 2.03
C GLY A 164 13.39 -5.39 1.54
N GLU A 165 13.33 -5.82 0.29
CA GLU A 165 14.36 -6.61 -0.35
C GLU A 165 15.68 -5.83 -0.51
N VAL A 166 16.80 -6.53 -0.35
CA VAL A 166 18.15 -6.04 -0.65
C VAL A 166 18.64 -6.77 -1.90
N THR A 167 18.69 -6.06 -3.02
CA THR A 167 19.18 -6.60 -4.29
C THR A 167 20.63 -6.19 -4.48
N ALA A 168 21.56 -7.10 -4.14
CA ALA A 168 22.98 -6.89 -4.37
C ALA A 168 23.36 -7.13 -5.84
N ASP A 169 24.27 -6.31 -6.35
CA ASP A 169 24.96 -6.57 -7.62
C ASP A 169 25.82 -7.84 -7.49
N SER A 170 25.98 -8.55 -8.61
CA SER A 170 26.96 -9.61 -8.83
C SER A 170 28.38 -9.31 -8.31
N ASN A 171 28.83 -8.05 -8.31
CA ASN A 171 30.14 -7.67 -7.77
C ASN A 171 30.21 -7.66 -6.23
N GLY A 172 29.06 -7.72 -5.53
CA GLY A 172 28.97 -7.69 -4.07
C GLY A 172 29.36 -6.37 -3.41
N ILE A 173 29.49 -5.28 -4.18
CA ILE A 173 29.91 -3.95 -3.70
C ILE A 173 28.73 -3.00 -3.58
N THR A 174 27.78 -3.07 -4.52
CA THR A 174 26.59 -2.21 -4.52
C THR A 174 25.33 -3.03 -4.32
N ALA A 175 24.31 -2.41 -3.75
CA ALA A 175 22.98 -2.96 -3.71
C ALA A 175 21.93 -1.85 -3.82
N VAL A 176 20.70 -2.26 -4.09
CA VAL A 176 19.52 -1.42 -3.93
C VAL A 176 18.69 -2.01 -2.80
N VAL A 177 18.27 -1.16 -1.86
CA VAL A 177 17.39 -1.54 -0.76
C VAL A 177 16.05 -0.88 -0.96
N ASP A 178 14.99 -1.68 -1.01
CA ASP A 178 13.64 -1.14 -0.94
C ASP A 178 13.29 -0.77 0.50
N VAL A 179 12.63 0.38 0.68
CA VAL A 179 12.16 0.84 1.99
C VAL A 179 10.76 1.40 1.87
N ARG A 180 9.85 0.96 2.75
CA ARG A 180 8.51 1.55 2.90
C ARG A 180 8.47 2.44 4.12
N VAL A 181 8.03 3.68 3.95
CA VAL A 181 8.04 4.71 4.98
C VAL A 181 6.64 5.29 5.14
N ARG A 182 6.17 5.41 6.38
CA ARG A 182 4.93 6.12 6.71
C ARG A 182 5.23 7.61 6.84
N VAL A 183 4.46 8.43 6.14
CA VAL A 183 4.64 9.88 6.11
C VAL A 183 3.35 10.61 6.47
N TYR A 184 3.51 11.71 7.20
CA TYR A 184 2.49 12.71 7.49
C TYR A 184 2.69 13.88 6.56
N THR A 185 1.74 14.09 5.67
CA THR A 185 1.77 15.21 4.72
C THR A 185 1.18 16.46 5.36
N PHE A 186 1.68 17.63 5.00
CA PHE A 186 1.12 18.90 5.46
C PHE A 186 0.91 19.86 4.29
N THR A 187 -0.22 20.55 4.30
CA THR A 187 -0.52 21.61 3.34
C THR A 187 -0.46 22.96 4.03
N LYS A 188 0.24 23.92 3.42
CA LYS A 188 0.36 25.28 3.95
C LYS A 188 -0.97 26.02 3.82
N ARG A 189 -1.46 26.60 4.92
CA ARG A 189 -2.65 27.45 4.98
C ARG A 189 -2.27 28.78 5.62
N GLY A 190 -1.93 29.77 4.80
CA GLY A 190 -1.38 31.03 5.28
C GLY A 190 -0.05 30.82 6.01
N SER A 191 0.00 31.17 7.30
CA SER A 191 1.16 30.97 8.17
C SER A 191 1.17 29.63 8.92
N SER A 192 0.12 28.82 8.80
CA SER A 192 -0.01 27.55 9.52
C SER A 192 0.05 26.32 8.59
N TRP A 193 0.24 25.15 9.19
CA TRP A 193 0.23 23.86 8.50
C TRP A 193 -1.03 23.09 8.87
N ALA A 194 -1.80 22.68 7.88
CA ALA A 194 -2.88 21.73 8.05
C ALA A 194 -2.37 20.32 7.78
N ALA A 195 -2.61 19.38 8.70
CA ALA A 195 -2.31 17.97 8.50
C ALA A 195 -3.15 17.42 7.33
N GLY A 196 -2.46 16.74 6.42
CA GLY A 196 -3.05 15.98 5.32
C GLY A 196 -3.20 14.49 5.67
N PRO A 197 -3.52 13.65 4.68
CA PRO A 197 -3.59 12.22 4.89
C PRO A 197 -2.22 11.64 5.27
N ILE A 198 -2.27 10.56 6.05
CA ILE A 198 -1.15 9.66 6.28
C ILE A 198 -1.00 8.79 5.03
N ALA A 199 0.21 8.68 4.51
CA ALA A 199 0.51 7.86 3.34
C ALA A 199 1.69 6.93 3.61
N TRP A 200 1.73 5.80 2.91
CA TRP A 200 2.94 5.00 2.76
C TRP A 200 3.64 5.38 1.46
N GLN A 201 4.96 5.54 1.52
CA GLN A 201 5.80 5.79 0.37
C GLN A 201 6.86 4.71 0.29
N ARG A 202 7.00 4.08 -0.88
CA ARG A 202 8.08 3.15 -1.17
C ARG A 202 9.18 3.89 -1.92
N ILE A 203 10.42 3.74 -1.46
CA ILE A 203 11.60 4.24 -2.15
C ILE A 203 12.65 3.14 -2.27
N SER A 204 13.38 3.14 -3.38
CA SER A 204 14.60 2.34 -3.53
C SER A 204 15.81 3.20 -3.22
N VAL A 205 16.64 2.74 -2.28
CA VAL A 205 17.83 3.44 -1.79
C VAL A 205 19.07 2.74 -2.33
N PRO A 206 19.87 3.39 -3.21
CA PRO A 206 21.12 2.82 -3.67
C PRO A 206 22.17 2.90 -2.56
N VAL A 207 22.84 1.79 -2.29
CA VAL A 207 23.87 1.67 -1.26
C VAL A 207 25.14 1.03 -1.81
N ALA A 208 26.27 1.35 -1.18
CA ALA A 208 27.56 0.75 -1.49
C ALA A 208 28.29 0.37 -0.21
N ARG A 209 28.96 -0.78 -0.23
CA ARG A 209 29.91 -1.19 0.79
C ARG A 209 31.22 -0.45 0.57
N THR A 210 31.68 0.25 1.61
CA THR A 210 33.02 0.82 1.68
C THR A 210 33.95 -0.12 2.46
N ALA A 211 35.22 0.27 2.64
CA ALA A 211 36.15 -0.48 3.48
C ALA A 211 35.70 -0.57 4.95
N SER A 212 34.88 0.36 5.46
CA SER A 212 34.52 0.46 6.87
C SER A 212 33.04 0.24 7.19
N ARG A 213 32.13 0.58 6.27
CA ARG A 213 30.67 0.50 6.46
C ARG A 213 29.90 0.54 5.14
N VAL A 214 28.61 0.26 5.19
CA VAL A 214 27.65 0.61 4.12
C VAL A 214 27.29 2.09 4.19
N VAL A 215 27.15 2.71 3.03
CA VAL A 215 26.68 4.09 2.85
C VAL A 215 25.67 4.17 1.71
N VAL A 216 24.82 5.18 1.72
CA VAL A 216 23.96 5.52 0.59
C VAL A 216 24.80 6.16 -0.50
N SER A 217 24.76 5.60 -1.70
CA SER A 217 25.66 5.95 -2.80
C SER A 217 25.05 6.90 -3.82
N GLY A 218 23.79 7.29 -3.66
CA GLY A 218 23.10 8.18 -4.59
C GLY A 218 21.68 8.56 -4.14
N PRO A 219 20.96 9.37 -4.94
CA PRO A 219 19.58 9.74 -4.63
C PRO A 219 18.65 8.51 -4.70
N PRO A 220 17.68 8.40 -3.78
CA PRO A 220 16.69 7.34 -3.84
C PRO A 220 15.68 7.60 -4.96
N THR A 221 14.97 6.54 -5.37
CA THR A 221 13.90 6.62 -6.38
C THR A 221 12.57 6.25 -5.75
N PHE A 222 11.50 7.01 -6.03
CA PHE A 222 10.14 6.61 -5.64
C PHE A 222 9.70 5.41 -6.49
N VAL A 223 9.14 4.41 -5.82
CA VAL A 223 8.64 3.18 -6.46
C VAL A 223 7.14 3.08 -6.19
N PRO A 224 6.32 2.73 -7.19
CA PRO A 224 4.90 2.47 -6.94
C PRO A 224 4.73 1.26 -6.01
N ASP A 225 3.73 1.33 -5.15
CA ASP A 225 3.19 0.13 -4.52
C ASP A 225 2.15 -0.47 -5.49
N GLU A 226 2.43 -1.67 -5.97
CA GLU A 226 1.53 -2.43 -6.82
C GLU A 226 1.01 -3.65 -6.06
N ARG A 227 -0.28 -3.95 -6.23
CA ARG A 227 -0.85 -5.20 -5.72
C ARG A 227 -0.35 -6.33 -6.63
N ALA A 228 0.44 -7.24 -6.07
CA ALA A 228 0.87 -8.43 -6.79
C ALA A 228 -0.26 -9.48 -6.79
N PRO A 229 -0.57 -10.12 -7.93
CA PRO A 229 -1.42 -11.30 -7.94
C PRO A 229 -0.72 -12.47 -7.25
N LEU A 230 -1.52 -13.43 -6.78
CA LEU A 230 -0.97 -14.71 -6.33
C LEU A 230 -0.32 -15.44 -7.52
N PRO A 231 0.73 -16.25 -7.29
CA PRO A 231 1.32 -17.07 -8.34
C PRO A 231 0.29 -17.99 -8.99
N SER A 232 0.37 -18.20 -10.30
CA SER A 232 -0.55 -19.08 -11.04
C SER A 232 -0.38 -20.56 -10.68
N ASN A 233 0.74 -20.93 -10.06
CA ASN A 233 1.04 -22.28 -9.59
C ASN A 233 0.68 -22.46 -8.10
N MET A 234 -0.27 -21.69 -7.57
CA MET A 234 -0.81 -21.97 -6.25
C MET A 234 -1.39 -23.40 -6.24
N PRO A 235 -1.11 -24.23 -5.22
CA PRO A 235 -1.74 -25.53 -5.10
C PRO A 235 -3.27 -25.42 -5.15
N GLU A 236 -3.91 -26.26 -5.96
CA GLU A 236 -5.37 -26.37 -5.95
C GLU A 236 -5.85 -26.86 -4.58
N ALA A 237 -7.02 -26.37 -4.15
CA ALA A 237 -7.72 -26.95 -3.03
C ALA A 237 -8.01 -28.44 -3.32
N GLY A 238 -8.02 -29.28 -2.27
CA GLY A 238 -8.37 -30.69 -2.42
C GLY A 238 -9.78 -30.87 -3.00
N LYS A 239 -10.14 -32.09 -3.40
CA LYS A 239 -11.52 -32.39 -3.79
C LYS A 239 -12.46 -32.17 -2.58
N PRO A 240 -13.57 -31.42 -2.70
CA PRO A 240 -14.58 -31.30 -1.64
C PRO A 240 -15.13 -32.65 -1.16
N ASP A 241 -15.40 -32.74 0.14
CA ASP A 241 -16.12 -33.84 0.82
C ASP A 241 -17.40 -33.25 1.44
N ASP A 242 -18.45 -33.13 0.64
CA ASP A 242 -19.68 -32.39 1.00
C ASP A 242 -20.46 -33.08 2.14
N ASP A 243 -20.43 -34.41 2.17
CA ASP A 243 -21.08 -35.20 3.23
C ASP A 243 -20.41 -34.93 4.58
N LEU A 244 -19.07 -34.97 4.63
CA LEU A 244 -18.35 -34.68 5.86
C LEU A 244 -18.42 -33.20 6.23
N THR A 245 -18.49 -32.31 5.24
CA THR A 245 -18.69 -30.86 5.45
C THR A 245 -19.99 -30.61 6.20
N ALA A 246 -21.12 -31.09 5.67
CA ALA A 246 -22.42 -30.95 6.32
C ALA A 246 -22.46 -31.63 7.71
N ALA A 247 -21.80 -32.78 7.86
CA ALA A 247 -21.79 -33.52 9.13
C ALA A 247 -20.98 -32.82 10.24
N THR A 248 -20.05 -31.93 9.91
CA THR A 248 -19.11 -31.32 10.88
C THR A 248 -19.30 -29.83 11.08
N GLU A 249 -20.23 -29.19 10.37
CA GLU A 249 -20.45 -27.74 10.42
C GLU A 249 -20.78 -27.25 11.84
N THR A 250 -21.74 -27.89 12.53
CA THR A 250 -22.10 -27.53 13.91
C THR A 250 -20.94 -27.75 14.90
N ASP A 251 -20.14 -28.79 14.69
CA ASP A 251 -18.95 -29.04 15.51
C ASP A 251 -17.87 -27.97 15.27
N ALA A 252 -17.74 -27.47 14.04
CA ALA A 252 -16.87 -26.37 13.69
C ALA A 252 -17.34 -25.05 14.35
N GLU A 253 -18.63 -24.74 14.37
CA GLU A 253 -19.18 -23.59 15.11
C GLU A 253 -18.87 -23.67 16.60
N ALA A 254 -19.11 -24.85 17.20
CA ALA A 254 -18.82 -25.09 18.62
C ALA A 254 -17.31 -24.94 18.91
N PHE A 255 -16.45 -25.42 18.00
CA PHE A 255 -15.02 -25.21 18.07
C PHE A 255 -14.66 -23.73 18.06
N PHE A 256 -15.14 -22.93 17.10
CA PHE A 256 -14.77 -21.52 17.01
C PHE A 256 -15.34 -20.66 18.16
N ALA A 257 -16.53 -21.00 18.67
CA ALA A 257 -17.05 -20.41 19.90
C ALA A 257 -16.12 -20.69 21.10
N ALA A 258 -15.69 -21.95 21.27
CA ALA A 258 -14.76 -22.34 22.32
C ALA A 258 -13.36 -21.73 22.13
N TYR A 259 -12.89 -21.64 20.89
CA TYR A 259 -11.61 -21.08 20.48
C TYR A 259 -11.53 -19.58 20.77
N ALA A 260 -12.63 -18.84 20.67
CA ALA A 260 -12.68 -17.44 21.10
C ALA A 260 -12.46 -17.29 22.61
N GLU A 261 -12.99 -18.21 23.41
CA GLU A 261 -13.18 -17.99 24.84
C GLU A 261 -11.99 -18.40 25.71
N SER A 262 -11.62 -19.69 25.76
CA SER A 262 -10.62 -20.17 26.74
C SER A 262 -10.02 -21.53 26.37
N ASP A 263 -8.79 -21.77 26.84
CA ASP A 263 -8.08 -23.05 26.65
C ASP A 263 -8.87 -24.25 27.21
N LYS A 264 -9.62 -24.03 28.30
CA LYS A 264 -10.47 -25.08 28.89
C LYS A 264 -11.64 -25.45 27.99
N LYS A 265 -12.27 -24.47 27.32
CA LYS A 265 -13.38 -24.73 26.42
C LYS A 265 -12.90 -25.39 25.13
N VAL A 266 -11.81 -24.90 24.54
CA VAL A 266 -11.29 -25.46 23.28
C VAL A 266 -10.76 -26.90 23.48
N SER A 267 -10.13 -27.21 24.61
CA SER A 267 -9.68 -28.58 24.91
C SER A 267 -10.84 -29.57 25.10
N ALA A 268 -12.05 -29.10 25.41
CA ALA A 268 -13.23 -29.96 25.54
C ALA A 268 -13.84 -30.38 24.18
N VAL A 269 -13.52 -29.65 23.10
CA VAL A 269 -14.13 -29.85 21.76
C VAL A 269 -13.12 -30.23 20.69
N THR A 270 -11.84 -30.37 21.04
CA THR A 270 -10.75 -30.74 20.13
C THR A 270 -10.39 -32.21 20.25
N ALA A 271 -9.69 -32.74 19.24
CA ALA A 271 -9.23 -34.12 19.26
C ALA A 271 -8.25 -34.36 20.43
N PRO A 272 -8.26 -35.55 21.07
CA PRO A 272 -7.30 -35.88 22.11
C PRO A 272 -5.85 -35.69 21.66
N GLY A 273 -5.04 -35.12 22.55
CA GLY A 273 -3.63 -34.79 22.26
C GLY A 273 -3.43 -33.49 21.46
N SER A 274 -4.49 -32.77 21.12
CA SER A 274 -4.40 -31.43 20.54
C SER A 274 -3.78 -30.42 21.51
N THR A 275 -2.92 -29.55 21.00
CA THR A 275 -2.25 -28.48 21.76
C THR A 275 -2.77 -27.09 21.38
N ILE A 276 -3.98 -27.00 20.81
CA ILE A 276 -4.57 -25.74 20.37
C ILE A 276 -4.79 -24.81 21.58
N ARG A 277 -4.29 -23.57 21.47
CA ARG A 277 -4.54 -22.48 22.43
C ARG A 277 -5.68 -21.61 21.95
N SER A 278 -6.53 -21.14 22.85
CA SER A 278 -7.63 -20.23 22.51
C SER A 278 -7.13 -18.80 22.26
N LEU A 279 -8.00 -17.97 21.69
CA LEU A 279 -7.83 -16.52 21.56
C LEU A 279 -8.06 -15.77 22.89
N ASN A 280 -8.41 -16.50 23.95
CA ASN A 280 -8.53 -16.01 25.33
C ASN A 280 -9.34 -14.71 25.48
N GLY A 281 -10.47 -14.62 24.77
CA GLY A 281 -11.40 -13.50 24.80
C GLY A 281 -10.94 -12.24 24.04
N ALA A 282 -9.86 -12.31 23.25
CA ALA A 282 -9.42 -11.19 22.42
C ALA A 282 -10.47 -10.74 21.40
N VAL A 283 -11.31 -11.69 20.97
CA VAL A 283 -12.48 -11.50 20.13
C VAL A 283 -13.63 -12.40 20.60
N LYS A 284 -14.85 -12.14 20.14
CA LYS A 284 -15.99 -13.03 20.33
C LYS A 284 -16.36 -13.69 19.01
N PHE A 285 -16.74 -14.96 19.05
CA PHE A 285 -17.33 -15.63 17.89
C PHE A 285 -18.64 -14.96 17.51
N SER A 286 -18.74 -14.53 16.25
CA SER A 286 -19.96 -13.94 15.69
C SER A 286 -20.67 -14.97 14.82
N GLU A 287 -19.98 -15.49 13.80
CA GLU A 287 -20.58 -16.39 12.81
C GLU A 287 -19.53 -17.22 12.08
N LEU A 288 -19.87 -18.47 11.75
CA LEU A 288 -19.17 -19.28 10.76
C LEU A 288 -19.82 -19.01 9.39
N LYS A 289 -19.13 -18.23 8.53
CA LYS A 289 -19.64 -17.80 7.22
C LYS A 289 -19.53 -18.89 6.15
N ASP A 290 -18.49 -19.70 6.24
CA ASP A 290 -18.22 -20.78 5.29
C ASP A 290 -17.47 -21.91 5.98
N TRP A 291 -17.75 -23.14 5.59
CA TRP A 291 -17.12 -24.35 6.08
C TRP A 291 -17.00 -25.36 4.94
N GLN A 292 -15.79 -25.85 4.69
CA GLN A 292 -15.54 -26.86 3.66
C GLN A 292 -14.52 -27.86 4.16
N VAL A 293 -14.88 -29.13 4.14
CA VAL A 293 -13.96 -30.26 4.35
C VAL A 293 -13.54 -30.81 2.98
N TYR A 294 -12.28 -31.19 2.86
CA TYR A 294 -11.71 -31.77 1.66
C TYR A 294 -11.38 -33.24 1.87
N ALA A 295 -11.56 -34.04 0.83
CA ALA A 295 -11.17 -35.44 0.79
C ALA A 295 -9.69 -35.60 1.17
N GLY A 296 -9.41 -36.64 1.96
CA GLY A 296 -8.10 -36.90 2.54
C GLY A 296 -7.96 -38.34 2.98
N ASN A 297 -7.12 -38.60 3.97
CA ASN A 297 -6.93 -39.94 4.52
C ASN A 297 -7.98 -40.23 5.61
N ASP A 298 -8.33 -41.49 5.84
CA ASP A 298 -9.51 -41.88 6.63
C ASP A 298 -9.46 -41.52 8.12
N ASP A 299 -8.31 -41.05 8.60
CA ASP A 299 -8.08 -40.65 9.98
C ASP A 299 -7.89 -39.13 10.13
N GLU A 300 -7.53 -38.42 9.05
CA GLU A 300 -7.26 -36.98 9.02
C GLU A 300 -7.72 -36.32 7.70
N ARG A 301 -8.50 -35.25 7.84
CA ARG A 301 -9.03 -34.44 6.74
C ARG A 301 -8.58 -33.00 6.90
N ARG A 302 -8.45 -32.28 5.80
CA ARG A 302 -8.24 -30.81 5.81
C ARG A 302 -9.59 -30.12 5.69
N ALA A 303 -9.72 -28.98 6.34
CA ALA A 303 -10.88 -28.12 6.19
C ALA A 303 -10.48 -26.65 6.09
N THR A 304 -11.35 -25.83 5.49
CA THR A 304 -11.27 -24.37 5.51
C THR A 304 -12.52 -23.80 6.15
N ALA A 305 -12.34 -22.73 6.92
CA ALA A 305 -13.44 -22.00 7.55
C ALA A 305 -13.30 -20.51 7.26
N ALA A 306 -14.39 -19.82 6.94
CA ALA A 306 -14.46 -18.36 7.01
C ALA A 306 -15.26 -17.99 8.26
N VAL A 307 -14.64 -17.28 9.20
CA VAL A 307 -15.23 -16.92 10.49
C VAL A 307 -15.29 -15.41 10.62
N THR A 308 -16.43 -14.91 11.10
CA THR A 308 -16.56 -13.52 11.53
C THR A 308 -16.41 -13.44 13.04
N TRP A 309 -15.53 -12.53 13.47
CA TRP A 309 -15.26 -12.23 14.86
C TRP A 309 -15.77 -10.83 15.21
N ASP A 310 -16.36 -10.69 16.39
CA ASP A 310 -16.62 -9.37 16.97
C ASP A 310 -15.39 -8.95 17.80
N GLY A 311 -14.83 -7.80 17.45
CA GLY A 311 -13.68 -7.20 18.11
C GLY A 311 -14.07 -6.17 19.17
N VAL A 312 -13.15 -5.23 19.43
CA VAL A 312 -13.39 -4.11 20.35
C VAL A 312 -14.30 -3.06 19.69
N GLY A 313 -15.29 -2.57 20.44
CA GLY A 313 -16.29 -1.63 19.93
C GLY A 313 -17.22 -2.31 18.93
N ASP A 314 -17.62 -1.59 17.88
CA ASP A 314 -18.48 -2.12 16.81
C ASP A 314 -17.66 -2.78 15.67
N THR A 315 -16.46 -3.27 15.99
CA THR A 315 -15.55 -3.86 15.00
C THR A 315 -15.96 -5.29 14.68
N THR A 316 -16.05 -5.62 13.39
CA THR A 316 -16.14 -6.99 12.90
C THR A 316 -14.92 -7.34 12.05
N LEU A 317 -14.48 -8.60 12.13
CA LEU A 317 -13.31 -9.09 11.41
C LEU A 317 -13.61 -10.45 10.77
N SER A 318 -13.55 -10.54 9.45
CA SER A 318 -13.61 -11.82 8.74
C SER A 318 -12.21 -12.42 8.61
N GLN A 319 -12.04 -13.67 9.04
CA GLN A 319 -10.79 -14.42 8.92
C GLN A 319 -11.05 -15.78 8.29
N THR A 320 -10.11 -16.24 7.47
CA THR A 320 -10.11 -17.59 6.91
C THR A 320 -9.08 -18.44 7.62
N TYR A 321 -9.48 -19.64 8.03
CA TYR A 321 -8.63 -20.61 8.73
C TYR A 321 -8.46 -21.86 7.89
N THR A 322 -7.32 -22.53 8.07
CA THR A 322 -7.12 -23.91 7.64
C THR A 322 -7.09 -24.81 8.87
N LEU A 323 -7.84 -25.90 8.85
CA LEU A 323 -7.95 -26.83 9.97
C LEU A 323 -7.55 -28.23 9.55
N THR A 324 -7.07 -28.99 10.52
CA THR A 324 -6.96 -30.46 10.43
C THR A 324 -8.03 -31.07 11.31
N LEU A 325 -8.90 -31.87 10.72
CA LEU A 325 -9.86 -32.70 11.42
C LEU A 325 -9.24 -34.08 11.61
N ARG A 326 -9.39 -34.65 12.81
CA ARG A 326 -9.01 -36.02 13.10
C ARG A 326 -10.24 -36.82 13.48
N ARG A 327 -10.34 -38.02 12.94
CA ARG A 327 -11.35 -38.99 13.32
C ARG A 327 -11.03 -39.53 14.70
N THR A 328 -11.99 -39.45 15.60
CA THR A 328 -11.92 -40.00 16.96
C THR A 328 -13.04 -41.01 17.15
N VAL A 329 -12.77 -42.02 17.96
CA VAL A 329 -13.77 -43.03 18.33
C VAL A 329 -14.05 -42.84 19.82
N ALA A 330 -15.28 -42.47 20.14
CA ALA A 330 -15.74 -42.37 21.52
C ALA A 330 -15.85 -43.76 22.16
N THR A 331 -15.90 -43.79 23.49
CA THR A 331 -15.94 -45.03 24.28
C THR A 331 -17.18 -45.90 23.99
N ASP A 332 -18.26 -45.28 23.51
CA ASP A 332 -19.50 -45.93 23.08
C ASP A 332 -19.45 -46.47 21.63
N GLY A 333 -18.31 -46.33 20.95
CA GLY A 333 -18.10 -46.73 19.57
C GLY A 333 -18.54 -45.69 18.55
N ALA A 334 -19.10 -44.54 18.97
CA ALA A 334 -19.47 -43.47 18.06
C ALA A 334 -18.22 -42.82 17.47
N GLN A 335 -18.23 -42.62 16.15
CA GLN A 335 -17.14 -41.94 15.46
C GLN A 335 -17.46 -40.46 15.35
N ARG A 336 -16.48 -39.60 15.62
CA ARG A 336 -16.58 -38.15 15.51
C ARG A 336 -15.38 -37.60 14.77
N TRP A 337 -15.54 -36.45 14.16
CA TRP A 337 -14.43 -35.69 13.60
C TRP A 337 -14.24 -34.46 14.46
N GLN A 338 -13.02 -34.28 14.98
CA GLN A 338 -12.72 -33.17 15.87
C GLN A 338 -11.50 -32.40 15.36
N VAL A 339 -11.46 -31.10 15.63
CA VAL A 339 -10.34 -30.26 15.25
C VAL A 339 -9.09 -30.71 16.02
N ALA A 340 -8.04 -31.07 15.29
CA ALA A 340 -6.74 -31.48 15.81
C ALA A 340 -5.67 -30.38 15.66
N ALA A 341 -5.81 -29.52 14.64
CA ALA A 341 -4.94 -28.36 14.44
C ALA A 341 -5.70 -27.21 13.75
N VAL A 342 -5.25 -25.99 14.01
CA VAL A 342 -5.74 -24.74 13.38
C VAL A 342 -4.54 -23.92 12.92
N GLY A 343 -4.63 -23.35 11.72
CA GLY A 343 -3.64 -22.47 11.10
C GLY A 343 -4.29 -21.31 10.37
#